data_AF-K1TRG0-F1
#
_entry.id   AF-K1TRG0-F1
#
_cell.length_a   1.000
_cell.length_b   1.000
_cell.length_c   1.000
_cell.angle_alpha   90.00
_cell.angle_beta   90.00
_cell.angle_gamma   90.00
#
_symmetry.space_group_name_H-M   'P 1'
#
loop_
_entity.id
_entity.type
_entity.pdbx_description
1 polymer ?
#
loop_
_entity_poly.entity_id
_entity_poly.type
_entity_poly.pdbx_seq_one_letter_code
_entity_poly.pdbx_strand_id
1 'polypeptide(L)'
;MQIPGEFSEDRLGNRRYKALSVYPGIDSSENEGLISSQLRDTAENRSDRLKEDEIEAQGKTLYLGSKHSDFRITFYEKGYEQAEKFGKELNPDWNRYELRFRHKKAVRLVEELLKDRDVARIALSVLNEKVRFLQKPENSTVTRKRLYPTYPPWEELMQDVGKIKLTMNPEKRHWNEHGSG
;
A
#
# COMPACT_ATOMS: atom_id res chain seq x y z
N MET A 1 -4.75 -0.24 -17.22
CA MET A 1 -4.79 -1.24 -16.14
C MET A 1 -6.13 -1.07 -15.45
N GLN A 2 -7.02 -2.04 -15.55
CA GLN A 2 -8.33 -1.99 -14.90
C GLN A 2 -8.14 -2.52 -13.48
N ILE A 3 -8.65 -1.78 -12.48
CA ILE A 3 -8.57 -2.19 -11.09
C ILE A 3 -9.60 -3.32 -10.89
N PRO A 4 -9.27 -4.42 -10.20
CA PRO A 4 -10.23 -5.48 -9.89
C PRO A 4 -11.48 -4.92 -9.20
N GLY A 5 -12.65 -5.47 -9.53
CA GLY A 5 -13.92 -4.96 -9.02
C GLY A 5 -15.05 -5.96 -9.18
N GLU A 6 -16.04 -5.83 -8.31
CA GLU A 6 -17.23 -6.65 -8.28
C GLU A 6 -18.42 -5.82 -8.73
N PHE A 7 -19.36 -6.45 -9.44
CA PHE A 7 -20.65 -5.83 -9.72
C PHE A 7 -21.54 -6.03 -8.49
N SER A 8 -21.97 -4.92 -7.88
CA SER A 8 -23.04 -4.93 -6.90
C SER A 8 -24.33 -4.43 -7.54
N GLU A 9 -25.47 -4.99 -7.15
CA GLU A 9 -26.78 -4.59 -7.63
C GLU A 9 -27.49 -3.85 -6.50
N ASP A 10 -27.94 -2.62 -6.74
CA ASP A 10 -28.71 -1.89 -5.73
C ASP A 10 -30.14 -2.43 -5.63
N ARG A 11 -30.90 -1.99 -4.61
CA ARG A 11 -32.29 -2.44 -4.38
C ARG A 11 -33.25 -2.08 -5.53
N LEU A 12 -32.80 -1.28 -6.50
CA LEU A 12 -33.55 -0.86 -7.68
C LEU A 12 -33.12 -1.65 -8.94
N GLY A 13 -32.22 -2.63 -8.82
CA GLY A 13 -31.75 -3.47 -9.92
C GLY A 13 -30.66 -2.83 -10.79
N ASN A 14 -30.04 -1.73 -10.34
CA ASN A 14 -28.94 -1.13 -11.08
C ASN A 14 -27.63 -1.83 -10.74
N ARG A 15 -26.98 -2.39 -11.75
CA ARG A 15 -25.61 -2.91 -11.64
C ARG A 15 -24.62 -1.75 -11.54
N ARG A 16 -23.99 -1.64 -10.38
CA ARG A 16 -22.86 -0.74 -10.11
C ARG A 16 -21.58 -1.57 -10.10
N TYR A 17 -20.58 -1.13 -10.85
CA TYR A 17 -19.24 -1.66 -10.68
C TYR A 17 -18.67 -1.03 -9.42
N LYS A 18 -18.38 -1.82 -8.41
CA LYS A 18 -17.63 -1.41 -7.21
C LYS A 18 -16.19 -1.85 -7.43
N ALA A 19 -15.26 -0.90 -7.57
CA ALA A 19 -13.86 -1.28 -7.52
C ALA A 19 -13.63 -1.94 -6.16
N LEU A 20 -13.14 -3.18 -6.14
CA LEU A 20 -12.71 -3.80 -4.90
C LEU A 20 -11.56 -2.91 -4.41
N SER A 21 -11.65 -2.46 -3.16
CA SER A 21 -10.52 -1.77 -2.58
C SER A 21 -9.34 -2.74 -2.64
N VAL A 22 -8.34 -2.41 -3.46
CA VAL A 22 -7.11 -3.21 -3.57
C VAL A 22 -6.35 -3.24 -2.23
N TYR A 23 -6.77 -2.40 -1.28
CA TYR A 23 -6.50 -2.56 0.13
C TYR A 23 -7.63 -3.34 0.81
N PRO A 24 -7.36 -4.54 1.37
CA PRO A 24 -8.38 -5.28 2.11
C PRO A 24 -8.90 -4.55 3.38
N GLY A 25 -8.29 -3.43 3.78
CA GLY A 25 -8.50 -2.75 5.08
C GLY A 25 -9.67 -1.77 5.21
N ILE A 26 -10.52 -1.61 4.21
CA ILE A 26 -11.54 -0.53 4.26
C ILE A 26 -12.84 -0.94 4.96
N ASP A 27 -13.14 -2.23 5.15
CA ASP A 27 -14.44 -2.62 5.74
C ASP A 27 -14.41 -3.57 6.95
N SER A 28 -13.27 -4.21 7.29
CA SER A 28 -13.25 -5.12 8.45
C SER A 28 -12.19 -4.75 9.50
N SER A 29 -12.65 -4.69 10.75
CA SER A 29 -11.86 -4.77 11.99
C SER A 29 -11.07 -6.08 12.13
N GLU A 30 -11.05 -6.94 11.09
CA GLU A 30 -10.41 -8.24 11.06
C GLU A 30 -9.00 -8.21 10.46
N ASN A 31 -8.54 -7.04 9.98
CA ASN A 31 -7.28 -6.90 9.23
C ASN A 31 -6.04 -6.65 10.08
N GLU A 32 -6.13 -6.66 11.41
CA GLU A 32 -4.95 -6.51 12.28
C GLU A 32 -3.87 -7.58 11.96
N GLY A 33 -2.90 -7.15 11.14
CA GLY A 33 -1.75 -7.91 10.67
C GLY A 33 -2.02 -8.92 9.56
N LEU A 34 -2.87 -8.59 8.59
CA LEU A 34 -2.89 -9.23 7.26
C LEU A 34 -1.99 -8.54 6.24
N ILE A 35 -1.01 -7.74 6.70
CA ILE A 35 0.00 -7.11 5.86
C ILE A 35 1.34 -7.78 6.11
N SER A 36 1.95 -8.31 5.06
CA SER A 36 3.35 -8.72 5.06
C SER A 36 4.18 -7.60 4.45
N SER A 37 5.01 -6.94 5.25
CA SER A 37 5.83 -5.79 4.84
C SER A 37 7.28 -5.97 5.25
N GLN A 38 8.21 -5.49 4.41
CA GLN A 38 9.63 -5.37 4.78
C GLN A 38 9.93 -4.08 5.58
N LEU A 39 8.94 -3.20 5.78
CA LEU A 39 9.07 -1.97 6.54
C LEU A 39 8.72 -2.23 8.01
N ARG A 40 9.50 -1.63 8.92
CA ARG A 40 9.42 -1.91 10.37
C ARG A 40 8.25 -1.21 11.08
N ASP A 41 7.79 -0.08 10.54
CA ASP A 41 6.75 0.74 11.16
C ASP A 41 5.48 0.70 10.30
N THR A 42 4.33 0.59 10.95
CA THR A 42 3.01 0.69 10.32
C THR A 42 2.12 1.61 11.17
N ALA A 43 1.38 2.51 10.54
CA ALA A 43 0.42 3.38 11.22
C ALA A 43 -0.84 3.54 10.36
N GLU A 44 -2.00 3.54 11.00
CA GLU A 44 -3.31 3.70 10.35
C GLU A 44 -4.03 4.91 10.92
N ASN A 45 -4.61 5.72 10.04
CA ASN A 45 -5.50 6.81 10.40
C ASN A 45 -6.87 6.54 9.77
N ARG A 46 -7.92 6.59 10.60
CA ARG A 46 -9.33 6.61 10.20
C ARG A 46 -9.93 7.91 10.69
N SER A 47 -10.61 8.64 9.82
CA SER A 47 -11.36 9.84 10.21
C SER A 47 -12.85 9.55 10.08
N ASP A 48 -13.59 9.76 11.18
CA ASP A 48 -15.03 9.69 11.22
C ASP A 48 -15.53 11.05 11.77
N ARG A 49 -16.47 11.69 11.06
CA ARG A 49 -17.05 12.97 11.47
C ARG A 49 -18.38 12.72 12.18
N LEU A 50 -18.49 13.23 13.41
CA LEU A 50 -19.75 13.23 14.15
C LEU A 50 -20.61 14.40 13.66
N LYS A 51 -21.78 14.11 13.10
CA LYS A 51 -22.91 15.02 13.03
C LYS A 51 -23.91 14.62 14.13
N GLU A 52 -24.77 15.56 14.52
CA GLU A 52 -25.66 15.48 15.69
C GLU A 52 -26.44 14.14 15.78
N ASP A 53 -26.72 13.50 14.63
CA ASP A 53 -27.43 12.21 14.54
C ASP A 53 -26.75 11.12 13.68
N GLU A 54 -25.60 11.39 13.04
CA GLU A 54 -24.94 10.44 12.11
C GLU A 54 -23.40 10.49 12.17
N ILE A 55 -22.77 9.31 12.09
CA ILE A 55 -21.32 9.16 11.87
C ILE A 55 -21.05 9.14 10.37
N GLU A 56 -20.40 10.18 9.85
CA GLU A 56 -20.00 10.28 8.44
C GLU A 56 -18.54 9.85 8.29
N ALA A 57 -18.29 8.71 7.63
CA ALA A 57 -16.93 8.25 7.35
C ALA A 57 -16.19 9.22 6.41
N GLN A 58 -14.98 9.65 6.77
CA GLN A 58 -14.16 10.60 6.01
C GLN A 58 -12.92 9.96 5.38
N GLY A 59 -12.92 8.63 5.27
CA GLY A 59 -11.90 7.85 4.60
C GLY A 59 -10.72 7.44 5.49
N LYS A 60 -9.89 6.58 4.93
CA LYS A 60 -8.80 5.86 5.61
C LYS A 60 -7.46 6.14 4.95
N THR A 61 -6.41 6.12 5.76
CA THR A 61 -5.03 6.20 5.32
C THR A 61 -4.16 5.19 6.07
N LEU A 62 -3.38 4.41 5.33
CA LEU A 62 -2.37 3.48 5.85
C LEU A 62 -0.98 3.98 5.46
N TYR A 63 -0.11 4.06 6.46
CA TYR A 63 1.29 4.41 6.33
C TYR A 63 2.17 3.20 6.65
N LEU A 64 3.11 2.89 5.75
CA LEU A 64 4.15 1.90 5.99
C LEU A 64 5.52 2.59 5.93
N GLY A 65 6.32 2.42 6.98
CA GLY A 65 7.58 3.11 7.22
C GLY A 65 7.41 4.44 7.97
N SER A 66 8.45 4.81 8.72
CA SER A 66 8.47 6.09 9.44
C SER A 66 8.47 7.30 8.50
N LYS A 67 8.06 8.45 9.02
CA LYS A 67 8.09 9.74 8.29
C LYS A 67 9.50 10.15 7.85
N HIS A 68 10.52 9.67 8.57
CA HIS A 68 11.93 10.03 8.41
C HIS A 68 12.75 8.97 7.68
N SER A 69 12.17 7.82 7.29
CA SER A 69 12.88 6.79 6.55
C SER A 69 13.22 7.22 5.12
N ASP A 70 14.21 6.56 4.54
CA ASP A 70 14.58 6.70 3.12
C ASP A 70 13.49 6.18 2.16
N PHE A 71 12.54 5.39 2.68
CA PHE A 71 11.43 4.85 1.91
C PHE A 71 10.18 4.71 2.77
N ARG A 72 9.07 5.27 2.28
CA ARG A 72 7.75 5.22 2.93
C ARG A 72 6.66 4.99 1.89
N ILE A 73 5.66 4.20 2.24
CA ILE A 73 4.48 3.95 1.42
C ILE A 73 3.27 4.59 2.11
N THR A 74 2.41 5.23 1.34
CA THR A 74 1.13 5.78 1.81
C THR A 74 0.02 5.34 0.90
N PHE A 75 -1.03 4.83 1.51
CA PHE A 75 -2.18 4.25 0.87
C PHE A 75 -3.41 4.98 1.39
N TYR A 76 -4.20 5.63 0.54
CA TYR A 76 -5.35 6.39 1.01
C TYR A 76 -6.47 6.53 -0.01
N GLU A 77 -7.68 6.76 0.52
CA GLU A 77 -8.88 7.03 -0.26
C GLU A 77 -8.89 8.50 -0.71
N LYS A 78 -8.35 8.74 -1.90
CA LYS A 78 -8.18 10.07 -2.48
C LYS A 78 -9.53 10.76 -2.69
N GLY A 79 -10.58 10.03 -3.03
CA GLY A 79 -11.93 10.58 -3.18
C GLY A 79 -12.45 11.25 -1.92
N TYR A 80 -12.32 10.58 -0.78
CA TYR A 80 -12.68 11.13 0.52
C TYR A 80 -11.78 12.32 0.90
N GLU A 81 -10.46 12.22 0.68
CA GLU A 81 -9.52 13.32 0.92
C GLU A 81 -9.84 14.57 0.08
N GLN A 82 -10.31 14.39 -1.15
CA GLN A 82 -10.71 15.49 -2.03
C GLN A 82 -12.05 16.10 -1.63
N ALA A 83 -13.02 15.27 -1.24
CA ALA A 83 -14.31 15.73 -0.74
C ALA A 83 -14.16 16.53 0.56
N GLU A 84 -13.36 16.02 1.50
CA GLU A 84 -13.11 16.68 2.79
C GLU A 84 -12.37 18.02 2.63
N LYS A 85 -11.26 18.05 1.87
CA LYS A 85 -10.42 19.25 1.79
C LYS A 85 -10.95 20.32 0.85
N PHE A 86 -11.64 19.93 -0.22
CA PHE A 86 -11.99 20.83 -1.31
C PHE A 86 -13.50 20.87 -1.60
N GLY A 87 -14.33 20.15 -0.86
CA GLY A 87 -15.79 20.12 -1.05
C GLY A 87 -16.21 19.52 -2.40
N LYS A 88 -15.37 18.67 -3.01
CA LYS A 88 -15.70 17.97 -4.26
C LYS A 88 -16.72 16.87 -4.02
N GLU A 89 -17.45 16.49 -5.08
CA GLU A 89 -18.30 15.29 -5.05
C GLU A 89 -17.47 14.05 -4.71
N LEU A 90 -17.99 13.23 -3.80
CA LEU A 90 -17.30 12.03 -3.33
C LEU A 90 -17.24 10.97 -4.44
N ASN A 91 -16.02 10.57 -4.80
CA ASN A 91 -15.77 9.39 -5.64
C ASN A 91 -15.09 8.30 -4.80
N PRO A 92 -15.82 7.28 -4.30
CA PRO A 92 -15.25 6.27 -3.40
C PRO A 92 -14.25 5.34 -4.09
N ASP A 93 -14.25 5.24 -5.43
CA ASP A 93 -13.32 4.37 -6.18
C ASP A 93 -11.96 5.04 -6.42
N TRP A 94 -11.82 6.32 -6.05
CA TRP A 94 -10.57 7.05 -6.24
C TRP A 94 -9.57 6.78 -5.11
N ASN A 95 -8.71 5.80 -5.34
CA ASN A 95 -7.60 5.43 -4.44
C ASN A 95 -6.25 6.00 -4.90
N ARG A 96 -5.30 6.18 -3.97
CA ARG A 96 -3.92 6.53 -4.29
C ARG A 96 -2.89 5.70 -3.54
N TYR A 97 -1.84 5.31 -4.26
CA TYR A 97 -0.63 4.65 -3.77
C TYR A 97 0.54 5.61 -3.93
N GLU A 98 1.12 6.11 -2.84
CA GLU A 98 2.27 7.00 -2.86
C GLU A 98 3.53 6.28 -2.35
N LEU A 99 4.56 6.26 -3.18
CA LEU A 99 5.88 5.76 -2.83
C LEU A 99 6.84 6.95 -2.67
N ARG A 100 7.27 7.21 -1.44
CA ARG A 100 8.22 8.28 -1.14
C ARG A 100 9.61 7.71 -0.98
N PHE A 101 10.55 8.22 -1.78
CA PHE A 101 11.96 7.85 -1.72
C PHE A 101 12.79 9.06 -1.30
N ARG A 102 13.84 8.82 -0.50
CA ARG A 102 14.83 9.84 -0.12
C ARG A 102 16.24 9.27 -0.23
N HIS A 103 17.21 10.19 -0.22
CA HIS A 103 18.63 9.88 -0.14
C HIS A 103 19.03 8.78 -1.14
N LYS A 104 19.73 7.74 -0.67
CA LYS A 104 20.27 6.67 -1.51
C LYS A 104 19.16 5.86 -2.22
N LYS A 105 17.96 5.72 -1.63
CA LYS A 105 16.83 5.04 -2.29
C LYS A 105 16.30 5.80 -3.50
N ALA A 106 16.27 7.13 -3.42
CA ALA A 106 15.86 7.97 -4.55
C ALA A 106 16.84 7.85 -5.72
N VAL A 107 18.15 7.87 -5.45
CA VAL A 107 19.19 7.68 -6.48
C VAL A 107 19.02 6.32 -7.17
N ARG A 108 18.87 5.23 -6.42
CA ARG A 108 18.65 3.89 -6.99
C ARG A 108 17.37 3.78 -7.81
N LEU A 109 16.28 4.43 -7.38
CA LEU A 109 15.06 4.47 -8.18
C LEU A 109 15.32 5.14 -9.53
N VAL A 110 16.04 6.27 -9.54
CA VAL A 110 16.40 6.97 -10.79
C VAL A 110 17.24 6.07 -11.69
N GLU A 111 18.21 5.33 -11.15
CA GLU A 111 19.00 4.38 -11.94
C GLU A 111 18.14 3.29 -12.61
N GLU A 112 17.13 2.76 -11.92
CA GLU A 112 16.18 1.82 -12.54
C GLU A 112 15.29 2.50 -13.59
N LEU A 113 14.83 3.73 -13.33
CA LEU A 113 14.06 4.53 -14.27
C LEU A 113 14.84 4.83 -15.55
N LEU A 114 16.16 5.05 -15.46
CA LEU A 114 16.99 5.29 -16.63
C LEU A 114 17.07 4.09 -17.58
N LYS A 115 16.94 2.85 -17.05
CA LYS A 115 17.02 1.60 -17.82
C LYS A 115 15.73 1.31 -18.58
N ASP A 116 14.58 1.47 -17.93
CA ASP A 116 13.32 0.95 -18.44
C ASP A 116 12.29 2.05 -18.78
N ARG A 117 12.47 3.27 -18.25
CA ARG A 117 11.66 4.47 -18.51
C ARG A 117 10.16 4.37 -18.17
N ASP A 118 9.64 3.18 -17.89
CA ASP A 118 8.28 2.96 -17.42
C ASP A 118 8.18 3.20 -15.91
N VAL A 119 7.68 4.40 -15.57
CA VAL A 119 7.47 4.83 -14.19
C VAL A 119 6.47 3.94 -13.45
N ALA A 120 5.38 3.54 -14.12
CA ALA A 120 4.30 2.79 -13.49
C ALA A 120 4.78 1.38 -13.14
N ARG A 121 5.41 0.70 -14.11
CA ARG A 121 5.95 -0.64 -13.90
C ARG A 121 7.03 -0.64 -12.82
N ILE A 122 7.95 0.33 -12.82
CA ILE A 122 8.98 0.43 -11.77
C ILE A 122 8.37 0.67 -10.38
N ALA A 123 7.41 1.59 -10.28
CA ALA A 123 6.73 1.87 -9.01
C ALA A 123 6.00 0.63 -8.48
N LEU A 124 5.22 -0.05 -9.33
CA LEU A 124 4.54 -1.29 -8.97
C LEU A 124 5.53 -2.41 -8.60
N SER A 125 6.66 -2.51 -9.29
CA SER A 125 7.68 -3.51 -8.98
C SER A 125 8.39 -3.27 -7.65
N VAL A 126 8.63 -2.01 -7.28
CA VAL A 126 9.13 -1.68 -5.94
C VAL A 126 8.08 -1.98 -4.88
N LEU A 127 6.82 -1.66 -5.16
CA LEU A 127 5.71 -1.93 -4.25
C LEU A 127 5.54 -3.44 -4.00
N ASN A 128 5.54 -4.26 -5.05
CA ASN A 128 5.42 -5.72 -4.98
C ASN A 128 6.59 -6.40 -4.23
N GLU A 129 7.78 -5.79 -4.27
CA GLU A 129 8.91 -6.25 -3.45
C GLU A 129 8.69 -5.98 -1.96
N LYS A 130 7.97 -4.90 -1.62
CA LYS A 130 7.95 -4.37 -0.24
C LYS A 130 6.75 -4.81 0.55
N VAL A 131 5.60 -5.02 -0.09
CA VAL A 131 4.31 -5.24 0.56
C VAL A 131 3.55 -6.34 -0.16
N ARG A 132 2.92 -7.21 0.64
CA ARG A 132 1.91 -8.16 0.21
C ARG A 132 0.76 -8.14 1.19
N PHE A 133 -0.46 -7.98 0.67
CA PHE A 133 -1.67 -8.17 1.46
C PHE A 133 -2.04 -9.64 1.49
N LEU A 134 -2.44 -10.11 2.67
CA LEU A 134 -2.75 -11.50 2.96
C LEU A 134 -4.25 -11.66 3.13
N GLN A 135 -4.76 -12.85 2.83
CA GLN A 135 -6.11 -13.25 3.19
C GLN A 135 -6.03 -14.32 4.27
N LYS A 136 -6.75 -14.13 5.38
CA LYS A 136 -6.88 -15.19 6.38
C LYS A 136 -7.68 -16.33 5.76
N PRO A 137 -7.12 -17.55 5.66
CA PRO A 137 -7.86 -18.67 5.09
C PRO A 137 -9.01 -19.08 6.02
N GLU A 138 -10.20 -19.24 5.45
CA GLU A 138 -11.36 -19.77 6.17
C GLU A 138 -11.09 -21.22 6.60
N ASN A 139 -11.55 -21.60 7.79
CA ASN A 139 -11.46 -22.98 8.31
C ASN A 139 -10.04 -23.57 8.32
N SER A 140 -9.02 -22.74 8.51
CA SER A 140 -7.62 -23.17 8.55
C SER A 140 -7.08 -23.25 9.96
N THR A 141 -6.29 -24.29 10.24
CA THR A 141 -5.48 -24.41 11.47
C THR A 141 -4.19 -23.60 11.40
N VAL A 142 -3.90 -22.98 10.25
CA VAL A 142 -2.68 -22.20 10.05
C VAL A 142 -2.80 -20.88 10.81
N THR A 143 -1.98 -20.73 11.84
CA THR A 143 -1.85 -19.48 12.62
C THR A 143 -0.68 -18.62 12.15
N ARG A 144 0.27 -19.21 11.42
CA ARG A 144 1.48 -18.51 10.93
C ARG A 144 1.14 -17.63 9.73
N LYS A 145 0.97 -16.32 9.97
CA LYS A 145 0.66 -15.28 8.96
C LYS A 145 1.49 -15.34 7.68
N ARG A 146 2.79 -15.69 7.75
CA ARG A 146 3.66 -15.80 6.55
C ARG A 146 3.17 -16.83 5.53
N LEU A 147 2.40 -17.83 5.98
CA LEU A 147 1.85 -18.91 5.16
C LEU A 147 0.47 -18.57 4.60
N TYR A 148 -0.10 -17.40 4.93
CA TYR A 148 -1.39 -17.01 4.39
C TYR A 148 -1.27 -16.72 2.90
N PRO A 149 -2.30 -17.08 2.12
CA PRO A 149 -2.37 -16.73 0.71
C PRO A 149 -2.39 -15.20 0.53
N THR A 150 -2.03 -14.76 -0.67
CA THR A 150 -2.16 -13.37 -1.07
C THR A 150 -3.65 -13.02 -1.16
N TYR A 151 -4.01 -11.80 -0.77
CA TYR A 151 -5.36 -11.28 -1.00
C TYR A 151 -5.66 -11.22 -2.51
N PRO A 152 -6.74 -11.86 -3.02
CA PRO A 152 -6.91 -12.07 -4.46
C PRO A 152 -6.88 -10.78 -5.31
N PRO A 153 -7.52 -9.66 -4.93
CA PRO A 153 -7.40 -8.41 -5.68
C PRO A 153 -5.96 -7.85 -5.74
N TRP A 154 -5.16 -8.08 -4.69
CA TRP A 154 -3.74 -7.72 -4.71
C TRP A 154 -2.93 -8.66 -5.60
N GLU A 155 -3.26 -9.95 -5.59
CA GLU A 155 -2.64 -10.95 -6.46
C GLU A 155 -2.90 -10.63 -7.93
N GLU A 156 -4.14 -10.32 -8.31
CA GLU A 156 -4.51 -9.91 -9.67
C GLU A 156 -3.79 -8.62 -10.08
N LEU A 157 -3.75 -7.60 -9.20
CA LEU A 157 -3.02 -6.36 -9.48
C LEU A 157 -1.52 -6.62 -9.74
N MET A 158 -0.92 -7.57 -9.02
CA MET A 158 0.52 -7.82 -9.04
C MET A 158 0.94 -9.02 -9.91
N GLN A 159 0.01 -9.69 -10.58
CA GLN A 159 0.22 -10.98 -11.26
C GLN A 159 1.40 -10.94 -12.25
N ASP A 160 1.49 -9.88 -13.05
CA ASP A 160 2.55 -9.69 -14.06
C ASP A 160 3.58 -8.63 -13.66
N VAL A 161 3.58 -8.23 -12.40
CA VAL A 161 4.48 -7.20 -11.87
C VAL A 161 5.71 -7.87 -11.25
N GLY A 162 6.87 -7.73 -11.91
CA GLY A 162 8.15 -8.19 -11.35
C GLY A 162 8.53 -7.46 -10.04
N LYS A 163 9.62 -7.86 -9.39
CA LYS A 163 10.09 -7.24 -8.13
C LYS A 163 11.43 -6.54 -8.31
N ILE A 164 11.52 -5.29 -7.82
CA ILE A 164 12.77 -4.51 -7.84
C ILE A 164 13.26 -4.26 -6.41
N LYS A 165 14.47 -4.78 -6.12
CA LYS A 165 15.16 -4.52 -4.86
C LYS A 165 16.06 -3.30 -4.98
N LEU A 166 15.68 -2.23 -4.28
CA LEU A 166 16.55 -1.05 -4.11
C LEU A 166 17.62 -1.27 -3.01
N THR A 167 18.16 -2.48 -2.86
CA THR A 167 19.14 -2.82 -1.81
C THR A 167 20.50 -2.17 -2.05
N MET A 168 21.20 -1.88 -0.96
CA MET A 168 22.62 -1.52 -0.97
C MET A 168 23.44 -2.73 -0.58
N ASN A 169 24.62 -2.91 -1.18
CA ASN A 169 25.68 -3.65 -0.51
C ASN A 169 26.15 -2.83 0.70
N PRO A 170 26.46 -3.46 1.84
CA PRO A 170 27.11 -2.76 2.94
C PRO A 170 28.37 -2.07 2.41
N GLU A 171 28.57 -0.79 2.75
CA GLU A 171 29.87 -0.15 2.53
C GLU A 171 30.90 -0.93 3.35
N LYS A 172 32.04 -1.30 2.73
CA LYS A 172 33.12 -1.97 3.43
C LYS A 172 33.51 -1.09 4.62
N ARG A 173 33.47 -1.65 5.83
CA ARG A 173 34.00 -0.96 7.02
C ARG A 173 35.49 -0.74 6.79
N HIS A 174 35.91 0.52 6.66
CA HIS A 174 37.30 0.89 6.77
C HIS A 174 37.66 0.82 8.25
N TRP A 175 38.38 -0.22 8.66
CA TRP A 175 39.03 -0.24 9.97
C TRP A 175 40.23 0.71 9.88
N ASN A 176 40.16 1.83 10.58
CA ASN A 176 41.32 2.69 10.75
C ASN A 176 42.24 2.01 11.76
N GLU A 177 43.29 1.35 11.25
CA GLU A 177 44.43 0.93 12.05
C GLU A 177 45.18 2.19 12.49
N HIS A 178 44.76 2.79 13.61
CA HIS A 178 45.66 3.65 14.35
C HIS A 178 46.64 2.75 15.07
N GLY A 179 47.80 2.57 14.42
CA GLY A 179 48.94 1.86 14.94
C GLY A 179 49.43 2.51 16.24
N SER A 180 49.55 1.67 17.27
CA SER A 180 50.34 1.95 18.45
C SER A 180 51.80 1.66 18.10
N GLY A 181 52.54 2.71 17.76
CA GLY A 181 54.00 2.74 17.85
C GLY A 181 54.45 3.13 19.24
#